data_AF-A0A401T9A8-F1
#
_entry.id   AF-A0A401T9A8-F1
#
_cell.length_a   1.000
_cell.length_b   1.000
_cell.length_c   1.000
_cell.angle_alpha   90.00
_cell.angle_beta   90.00
_cell.angle_gamma   90.00
#
_symmetry.space_group_name_H-M   'P 1'
#
loop_
_entity.id
_entity.type
_entity.pdbx_description
1 polymer ?
#
loop_
_entity_poly.entity_id
_entity_poly.type
_entity_poly.pdbx_seq_one_letter_code
_entity_poly.pdbx_strand_id
1 'polypeptide(L)' 'MSTMVQLNEKLSADEIITSTKQVIQGLEALKNENNTILQNLQETLHGLTEDEEAHLVEEKTCLIQRSLEMIELGLSEAQ' A
#
# COMPACT_ATOMS: atom_id res chain seq x y z
N MET A 1 14.49 -27.16 35.65
CA MET A 1 14.31 -27.54 34.23
C MET A 1 13.16 -26.68 33.71
N SER A 2 13.47 -25.59 32.99
CA SER A 2 13.44 -25.53 31.50
C SER A 2 12.05 -25.92 31.00
N THR A 3 11.17 -25.02 30.56
CA THR A 3 11.37 -24.05 29.48
C THR A 3 10.39 -22.87 29.58
N MET A 4 10.87 -21.69 29.99
CA MET A 4 10.24 -20.41 29.64
C MET A 4 10.48 -20.08 28.15
N VAL A 5 10.06 -20.99 27.26
CA VAL A 5 10.09 -20.81 25.79
C VAL A 5 8.91 -21.58 25.19
N GLN A 6 7.70 -21.29 25.66
CA GLN A 6 6.47 -21.55 24.89
C GLN A 6 5.97 -20.25 24.25
N LEU A 7 6.87 -19.31 23.93
CA LEU A 7 6.58 -18.11 23.12
C LEU A 7 6.33 -18.45 21.63
N ASN A 8 5.81 -19.64 21.38
CA ASN A 8 5.46 -20.17 20.07
C ASN A 8 4.12 -20.92 20.18
N GLU A 9 3.25 -20.46 21.10
CA GLU A 9 1.83 -20.79 21.06
C GLU A 9 1.36 -20.47 19.65
N LYS A 10 1.05 -21.55 18.93
CA LYS A 10 0.51 -21.54 17.57
C LYS A 10 -0.49 -20.40 17.48
N LEU A 11 -0.18 -19.36 16.70
CA LEU A 11 -1.21 -18.44 16.24
C LEU A 11 -2.36 -19.30 15.74
N SER A 12 -3.52 -19.18 16.36
CA SER A 12 -4.70 -19.94 15.96
C SER A 12 -4.96 -19.67 14.48
N ALA A 13 -5.45 -20.66 13.74
CA ALA A 13 -5.87 -20.45 12.35
C ALA A 13 -6.85 -19.25 12.25
N ASP A 14 -7.69 -19.06 13.27
CA ASP A 14 -8.61 -17.93 13.37
C ASP A 14 -7.90 -16.58 13.54
N GLU A 15 -6.80 -16.55 14.31
CA GLU A 15 -5.98 -15.35 14.49
C GLU A 15 -5.21 -15.00 13.22
N ILE A 16 -4.70 -16.01 12.50
CA ILE A 16 -4.05 -15.83 11.20
C ILE A 16 -5.06 -15.24 10.21
N ILE A 17 -6.25 -15.84 10.09
CA ILE A 17 -7.31 -15.35 9.19
C ILE A 17 -7.73 -13.92 9.56
N THR A 18 -7.88 -13.62 10.85
CA THR A 18 -8.27 -12.29 11.32
C THR A 18 -7.19 -11.25 10.99
N SER A 19 -5.93 -11.59 11.26
CA SER A 19 -4.78 -10.71 10.97
C SER A 19 -4.65 -10.46 9.46
N THR A 20 -4.78 -11.50 8.63
CA THR A 20 -4.77 -11.36 7.17
C THR A 20 -5.90 -10.45 6.67
N LYS A 21 -7.12 -10.59 7.20
CA LYS A 21 -8.24 -9.70 6.85
C LYS A 21 -7.96 -8.25 7.21
N GLN A 22 -7.33 -7.99 8.35
CA GLN A 22 -6.94 -6.62 8.75
C GLN A 22 -5.89 -6.05 7.79
N VAL A 23 -4.91 -6.85 7.37
CA VAL A 23 -3.91 -6.44 6.37
C VAL A 23 -4.57 -6.11 5.04
N ILE A 24 -5.51 -6.94 4.55
CA ILE A 24 -6.27 -6.69 3.32
C ILE A 24 -7.02 -5.35 3.41
N GLN A 25 -7.75 -5.10 4.50
CA GLN A 25 -8.46 -3.83 4.71
C GLN A 25 -7.50 -2.63 4.73
N GLY A 26 -6.34 -2.78 5.36
CA GLY A 26 -5.30 -1.76 5.37
C GLY A 26 -4.75 -1.47 3.96
N LEU A 27 -4.53 -2.51 3.16
CA LEU A 27 -4.10 -2.37 1.76
C LEU A 27 -5.19 -1.73 0.88
N GLU A 28 -6.46 -2.04 1.10
CA GLU A 28 -7.58 -1.38 0.40
C GLU A 28 -7.63 0.12 0.74
N ALA A 29 -7.48 0.48 2.01
CA ALA A 29 -7.40 1.88 2.44
C ALA A 29 -6.20 2.60 1.81
N LEU A 30 -5.02 1.98 1.85
CA LEU A 30 -3.80 2.53 1.24
C LEU A 30 -3.92 2.71 -0.27
N LYS A 31 -4.60 1.77 -0.96
CA LYS A 31 -4.90 1.89 -2.40
C LYS A 31 -5.74 3.13 -2.68
N ASN A 32 -6.77 3.37 -1.86
CA ASN A 32 -7.64 4.53 -2.03
C ASN A 32 -6.87 5.84 -1.80
N GLU A 33 -6.05 5.90 -0.76
CA GLU A 33 -5.18 7.06 -0.49
C GLU A 33 -4.22 7.33 -1.64
N ASN A 34 -3.55 6.29 -2.17
CA ASN A 34 -2.66 6.43 -3.31
C ASN A 34 -3.38 6.89 -4.58
N ASN A 35 -4.62 6.45 -4.83
CA ASN A 35 -5.43 6.95 -5.93
C ASN A 35 -5.77 8.44 -5.78
N THR A 36 -6.09 8.89 -4.56
CA THR A 36 -6.29 10.32 -4.28
C THR A 36 -5.00 11.12 -4.51
N ILE A 37 -3.86 10.61 -4.07
CA ILE A 37 -2.55 11.26 -4.32
C ILE A 37 -2.28 11.33 -5.82
N LEU A 38 -2.52 10.23 -6.56
CA LEU A 38 -2.31 10.17 -8.00
C LEU A 38 -3.16 11.22 -8.73
N GLN A 39 -4.44 11.32 -8.38
CA GLN A 39 -5.33 12.33 -8.94
C GLN A 39 -4.79 13.75 -8.69
N ASN A 40 -4.39 14.06 -7.44
CA ASN A 40 -3.85 15.39 -7.10
C ASN A 40 -2.55 15.70 -7.86
N LEU A 41 -1.68 14.71 -8.07
CA LEU A 41 -0.46 14.88 -8.86
C LEU A 41 -0.77 15.17 -10.33
N GLN A 42 -1.76 14.48 -10.91
CA GLN A 42 -2.21 14.74 -12.28
C GLN A 42 -2.83 16.13 -12.43
N GLU A 43 -3.64 16.56 -11.47
CA GLU A 43 -4.21 17.92 -11.43
C GLU A 43 -3.11 18.98 -11.31
N THR A 44 -2.10 18.73 -10.46
CA THR A 44 -0.94 19.62 -10.31
C THR A 44 -0.17 19.71 -11.62
N LEU A 45 0.16 18.57 -12.24
CA LEU A 45 0.91 18.52 -13.49
C LEU A 45 0.22 19.31 -14.61
N HIS A 46 -1.11 19.26 -14.67
CA HIS A 46 -1.89 20.04 -15.64
C HIS A 46 -1.81 21.57 -15.42
N GLY A 47 -1.59 22.00 -14.18
CA GLY A 47 -1.48 23.41 -13.81
C GLY A 47 -0.07 23.99 -13.86
N LEU A 48 0.96 23.16 -14.05
CA LEU A 48 2.35 23.60 -14.08
C LEU A 48 2.72 24.21 -15.42
N THR A 49 3.48 25.31 -15.35
CA THR A 49 4.01 26.03 -16.52
C THR A 49 5.53 25.93 -16.64
N GLU A 50 6.21 25.47 -15.58
CA GLU A 50 7.66 25.32 -15.52
C GLU A 50 8.07 23.85 -15.69
N ASP A 51 9.04 23.62 -16.57
CA ASP A 51 9.51 22.29 -17.00
C ASP A 51 10.15 21.49 -15.85
N GLU A 52 10.88 22.18 -14.96
CA GLU A 52 11.59 21.55 -13.84
C GLU A 52 10.62 21.08 -12.73
N GLU A 53 9.56 21.85 -12.46
CA GLU A 53 8.51 21.45 -11.53
C GLU A 53 7.66 20.30 -12.11
N ALA A 54 7.41 20.32 -13.42
CA ALA A 54 6.67 19.26 -14.11
C ALA A 54 7.40 17.91 -14.01
N HIS A 55 8.72 17.90 -14.24
CA HIS A 55 9.53 16.68 -14.15
C HIS A 55 9.45 16.03 -12.76
N LEU A 56 9.53 16.82 -11.69
CA LEU A 56 9.43 16.30 -10.32
C LEU A 56 8.04 15.68 -10.04
N VAL A 57 6.98 16.31 -10.53
CA VAL A 57 5.61 15.80 -10.36
C VAL A 57 5.39 14.53 -11.18
N GLU A 58 5.96 14.44 -12.39
CA GLU A 58 5.96 13.22 -13.20
C GLU A 58 6.69 12.07 -12.50
N GLU A 59 7.87 12.30 -11.93
CA GLU A 59 8.59 11.28 -11.16
C GLU A 59 7.75 10.76 -9.98
N LYS A 60 7.12 11.66 -9.23
CA LYS A 60 6.23 11.27 -8.12
C LYS A 60 5.01 10.49 -8.62
N THR A 61 4.46 10.87 -9.76
CA THR A 61 3.34 10.17 -10.41
C THR A 61 3.73 8.72 -10.73
N CYS A 62 4.88 8.52 -11.35
CA CYS A 62 5.43 7.19 -11.64
C CYS A 62 5.64 6.33 -10.38
N LEU A 63 6.13 6.93 -9.28
CA LEU A 63 6.32 6.21 -8.02
C LEU A 63 4.99 5.73 -7.42
N ILE A 64 3.95 6.57 -7.45
CA ILE A 64 2.62 6.23 -6.94
C ILE A 64 1.97 5.13 -7.80
N GLN A 65 2.10 5.22 -9.12
CA GLN A 65 1.62 4.17 -10.04
C GLN A 65 2.27 2.82 -9.73
N ARG A 66 3.59 2.77 -9.56
CA ARG A 66 4.29 1.55 -9.16
C ARG A 66 3.84 1.04 -7.79
N SER A 67 3.58 1.94 -6.84
CA SER A 67 3.07 1.54 -5.53
C SER A 67 1.67 0.93 -5.63
N LEU A 68 0.80 1.47 -6.50
CA LEU A 68 -0.53 0.93 -6.76
C LEU A 68 -0.47 -0.47 -7.37
N GLU A 69 0.39 -0.68 -8.37
CA GLU A 69 0.61 -2.01 -8.97
C GLU A 69 0.99 -3.06 -7.92
N MET A 70 1.89 -2.71 -7.01
CA MET A 70 2.32 -3.61 -5.93
C MET A 70 1.18 -3.91 -4.93
N ILE A 71 0.36 -2.91 -4.60
CA ILE A 71 -0.79 -3.09 -3.71
C ILE A 71 -1.85 -3.96 -4.38
N GLU A 72 -2.13 -3.75 -5.67
CA GLU A 72 -3.09 -4.57 -6.43
C GLU A 72 -2.66 -6.02 -6.56
N LEU A 73 -1.36 -6.26 -6.78
CA LEU A 73 -0.80 -7.61 -6.77
C LEU A 73 -0.99 -8.26 -5.40
N GLY A 74 -0.61 -7.58 -4.31
CA GLY A 74 -0.77 -8.12 -2.96
C GLY A 74 -2.22 -8.37 -2.54
N LEU A 75 -3.15 -7.51 -2.97
CA LEU A 75 -4.59 -7.71 -2.74
C LEU A 75 -5.14 -8.90 -3.55
N SER A 76 -4.68 -9.07 -4.79
CA SER A 76 -5.09 -10.18 -5.66
C SER A 76 -4.58 -11.52 -5.15
N GLU A 77 -3.39 -11.54 -4.55
CA GLU A 77 -2.81 -12.75 -3.91
C GLU A 77 -3.48 -13.11 -2.57
N ALA A 78 -4.15 -12.15 -1.93
CA ALA A 78 -4.78 -12.33 -0.62
C ALA A 78 -6.29 -12.66 -0.66
N GLN A 79 -6.93 -12.60 -1.83
CA GLN A 79 -8.32 -13.01 -2.09
C GLN A 79 -8.44 -14.50 -2.40
#